data_AF-W1Y938-F1
#
_entry.id   AF-W1Y938-F1
#
_cell.length_a   1.000
_cell.length_b   1.000
_cell.length_c   1.000
_cell.angle_alpha   90.00
_cell.angle_beta   90.00
_cell.angle_gamma   90.00
#
_symmetry.space_group_name_H-M   'P 1'
#
loop_
_entity.id
_entity.type
_entity.pdbx_description
1 polymer ?
#
loop_
_entity_poly.entity_id
_entity_poly.type
_entity_poly.pdbx_seq_one_letter_code
_entity_poly.pdbx_strand_id
1 'polypeptide(L)' 'IQKSIELGVSLITPLFSERCGVKLDSERLNKKLQQWQKIAIAACEQCGRNRVPEIRPAMDLEAWCAEQDEG' A
#
# COMPACT_ATOMS: atom_id res chain seq x y z
N ILE A 1 -4.02 3.34 -5.17
CA ILE A 1 -3.96 4.07 -3.88
C ILE A 1 -5.21 4.94 -3.72
N GLN A 2 -5.27 6.17 -4.25
CA GLN A 2 -6.41 7.09 -4.05
C GLN A 2 -7.80 6.44 -4.17
N LYS A 3 -8.16 5.88 -5.34
CA LYS A 3 -9.47 5.25 -5.55
C LYS A 3 -9.77 4.13 -4.56
N SER A 4 -8.78 3.30 -4.22
CA SER A 4 -8.96 2.23 -3.23
C SER A 4 -9.35 2.79 -1.86
N ILE A 5 -8.83 3.97 -1.50
CA ILE A 5 -9.09 4.67 -0.24
C ILE A 5 -10.48 5.29 -0.24
N GLU A 6 -10.86 5.94 -1.34
CA GLU A 6 -12.22 6.44 -1.58
C GLU A 6 -13.26 5.30 -1.48
N LEU A 7 -12.89 4.08 -1.86
CA LEU A 7 -13.73 2.87 -1.80
C LEU A 7 -13.71 2.14 -0.46
N GLY A 8 -13.03 2.66 0.57
CA GLY A 8 -13.13 2.09 1.92
C GLY A 8 -12.03 1.08 2.30
N VAL A 9 -10.97 0.87 1.49
CA VAL A 9 -9.87 -0.05 1.86
C VAL A 9 -9.25 0.31 3.22
N SER A 10 -8.99 -0.67 4.09
CA SER A 10 -8.38 -0.47 5.42
C SER A 10 -6.85 -0.62 5.39
N LEU A 11 -6.33 -1.45 4.49
CA LEU A 11 -4.94 -1.87 4.43
C LEU A 11 -4.50 -2.05 2.97
N ILE A 12 -3.30 -1.59 2.62
CA ILE A 12 -2.68 -1.77 1.31
C ILE A 12 -1.27 -2.33 1.50
N THR A 13 -1.03 -3.53 0.98
CA THR A 13 0.30 -4.12 0.89
C THR A 13 0.78 -4.13 -0.57
N PRO A 14 1.86 -3.42 -0.91
CA PRO A 14 2.47 -3.52 -2.23
C PRO A 14 3.18 -4.88 -2.38
N LEU A 15 2.99 -5.57 -3.52
CA LEU A 15 3.52 -6.92 -3.73
C LEU A 15 4.52 -6.99 -4.88
N PHE A 16 5.60 -7.75 -4.68
CA PHE A 16 6.49 -8.20 -5.75
C PHE A 16 6.08 -9.59 -6.21
N SER A 17 5.97 -9.78 -7.52
CA SER A 17 5.65 -11.07 -8.15
C SER A 17 6.62 -11.33 -9.30
N GLU A 18 6.69 -12.58 -9.75
CA GLU A 18 7.61 -13.04 -10.79
C GLU A 18 7.59 -12.18 -12.07
N ARG A 19 6.42 -11.66 -12.43
CA ARG A 19 6.22 -10.85 -13.65
C ARG A 19 6.29 -9.34 -13.39
N CYS A 20 6.74 -8.92 -12.21
CA CYS A 20 6.91 -7.51 -11.86
C CYS A 20 8.27 -7.00 -12.38
N GLY A 21 8.26 -6.17 -13.43
CA GLY A 21 9.49 -5.63 -14.04
C GLY A 21 10.25 -4.60 -13.19
N VAL A 22 9.87 -4.40 -11.93
CA VAL A 22 10.47 -3.42 -11.02
C VAL A 22 11.48 -4.13 -10.12
N LYS A 23 12.76 -3.81 -10.27
CA LYS A 23 13.81 -4.31 -9.38
C LYS A 23 13.72 -3.65 -7.99
N LEU A 24 14.07 -4.42 -6.97
CA LEU A 24 14.15 -4.04 -5.56
C LEU A 24 15.26 -3.00 -5.33
N ASP A 25 14.95 -1.73 -5.58
CA ASP A 25 15.74 -0.61 -5.07
C ASP A 25 15.05 -0.10 -3.80
N SER A 26 15.66 -0.40 -2.66
CA SER A 26 15.15 -0.05 -1.33
C SER A 26 14.93 1.44 -1.15
N GLU A 27 15.80 2.30 -1.73
CA GLU A 27 15.67 3.75 -1.61
C GLU A 27 14.48 4.26 -2.43
N ARG A 28 14.35 3.76 -3.67
CA ARG A 28 13.21 4.08 -4.53
C ARG A 28 11.89 3.61 -3.92
N LEU A 29 11.89 2.43 -3.30
CA LEU A 29 10.72 1.87 -2.65
C LEU A 29 10.29 2.73 -1.45
N ASN A 30 11.23 3.14 -0.61
CA ASN A 30 10.95 4.04 0.52
C ASN A 30 10.36 5.38 0.04
N LYS A 31 10.90 5.98 -1.03
CA LYS A 31 10.32 7.19 -1.65
C LYS A 31 8.89 6.95 -2.15
N LYS A 32 8.62 5.77 -2.72
CA LYS A 32 7.27 5.39 -3.17
C LYS A 32 6.29 5.21 -2.02
N LEU A 33 6.71 4.53 -0.94
CA LEU A 33 5.90 4.38 0.27
C LEU A 33 5.53 5.74 0.86
N GLN A 34 6.48 6.66 1.00
CA GLN A 34 6.22 8.02 1.45
C GLN A 34 5.25 8.78 0.52
N GLN A 35 5.41 8.64 -0.79
CA GLN A 35 4.50 9.23 -1.78
C GLN A 35 3.07 8.68 -1.62
N TRP A 36 2.93 7.37 -1.46
CA TRP A 36 1.61 6.74 -1.29
C TRP A 36 0.97 7.12 0.03
N GLN A 37 1.74 7.27 1.11
CA GLN A 37 1.24 7.78 2.38
C GLN A 37 0.63 9.17 2.23
N LYS A 38 1.30 10.07 1.50
CA LYS A 38 0.77 11.42 1.22
C LYS A 38 -0.53 11.36 0.40
N ILE A 39 -0.58 10.49 -0.62
CA ILE A 39 -1.80 10.28 -1.41
C ILE A 39 -2.93 9.74 -0.52
N ALA A 40 -2.61 8.88 0.45
CA ALA A 40 -3.60 8.32 1.35
C ALA A 40 -4.23 9.34 2.28
N ILE A 41 -3.41 10.21 2.86
CA ILE A 41 -3.88 11.34 3.68
C ILE A 41 -4.78 12.25 2.86
N ALA A 42 -4.32 12.70 1.68
CA ALA A 42 -5.09 13.59 0.82
C ALA A 42 -6.41 12.96 0.35
N ALA A 43 -6.42 11.66 0.02
CA ALA A 43 -7.64 10.95 -0.35
C ALA A 43 -8.63 10.87 0.81
N CYS A 44 -8.15 10.62 2.04
CA CYS A 44 -9.01 10.60 3.23
C CYS A 44 -9.62 11.98 3.51
N GLU A 45 -8.84 13.05 3.40
CA GLU A 45 -9.31 14.44 3.53
C GLU A 45 -10.39 14.75 2.48
N GLN A 46 -10.20 14.31 1.24
CA GLN A 46 -11.11 14.58 0.13
C GLN A 46 -12.42 13.76 0.20
N CYS A 47 -12.36 12.50 0.65
CA CYS A 47 -13.53 11.63 0.75
C CYS A 47 -14.23 11.68 2.12
N GLY A 48 -13.71 12.46 3.07
CA GLY A 48 -14.28 12.63 4.41
C GLY A 48 -14.04 11.44 5.34
N ARG A 49 -12.99 10.64 5.09
CA ARG A 49 -12.66 9.48 5.90
C ARG A 49 -11.78 9.86 7.09
N ASN A 50 -12.23 9.55 8.30
CA ASN A 50 -11.51 9.92 9.54
C ASN A 50 -10.38 8.96 9.94
N ARG A 51 -10.13 7.91 9.16
CA ARG A 51 -9.05 6.94 9.40
C ARG A 51 -8.26 6.73 8.12
N VAL A 52 -6.97 7.08 8.18
CA VAL A 52 -6.02 6.81 7.10
C VAL A 52 -5.73 5.31 7.08
N PRO A 53 -5.83 4.63 5.92
CA PRO A 53 -5.51 3.22 5.82
C PRO A 53 -4.02 2.97 6.00
N GLU A 54 -3.69 1.79 6.50
CA GLU A 54 -2.31 1.37 6.63
C GLU A 54 -1.72 1.03 5.26
N ILE A 55 -0.52 1.54 4.97
CA ILE A 55 0.26 1.15 3.80
C ILE A 55 1.49 0.41 4.31
N ARG A 56 1.50 -0.90 4.11
CA ARG A 56 2.58 -1.78 4.58
C ARG A 56 3.83 -1.65 3.70
N PRO A 57 5.01 -2.01 4.23
CA PRO A 57 6.19 -2.24 3.40
C PRO A 57 5.88 -3.22 2.28
N ALA A 58 6.55 -3.05 1.14
CA ALA A 58 6.37 -4.00 0.05
C ALA A 58 7.00 -5.35 0.42
N MET A 59 6.37 -6.43 -0.01
CA MET A 59 6.81 -7.79 0.27
C MET A 59 6.56 -8.72 -0.93
N ASP A 60 7.16 -9.89 -0.90
CA ASP A 60 6.95 -10.90 -1.93
C ASP A 60 5.55 -11.48 -1.86
N LEU A 61 4.97 -11.79 -3.03
CA LEU A 61 3.63 -12.35 -3.16
C LEU A 61 3.48 -13.64 -2.36
N GLU A 62 4.46 -14.53 -2.42
CA GLU A 62 4.44 -15.80 -1.69
C GLU A 62 4.44 -15.59 -0.18
N ALA A 63 5.25 -14.63 0.31
CA ALA A 63 5.29 -14.27 1.71
C ALA A 63 3.93 -13.70 2.18
N TRP A 64 3.30 -12.85 1.37
CA TRP A 64 2.00 -12.27 1.70
C TRP A 64 0.89 -13.35 1.73
N CYS A 65 0.89 -14.27 0.77
CA CYS A 65 -0.06 -15.38 0.75
C CYS A 65 0.08 -16.35 1.94
N ALA A 66 1.27 -16.40 2.56
CA ALA A 66 1.53 -17.26 3.72
C ALA A 66 1.15 -16.62 5.06
N GLU A 67 0.83 -15.32 5.09
CA GLU A 67 0.36 -14.64 6.30
C GLU A 67 -1.01 -15.15 6.72
N GLN A 68 -1.22 -15.24 8.03
CA GLN A 68 -2.55 -15.51 8.60
C GLN A 68 -3.36 -14.22 8.53
N ASP A 69 -4.61 -14.31 8.08
CA ASP A 69 -5.52 -13.17 8.04
C ASP A 69 -6.07 -12.89 9.45
N GLU A 70 -5.56 -11.86 10.10
CA GLU A 70 -6.12 -11.30 11.32
C GLU A 70 -7.11 -10.19 10.91
N GLY A 71 -8.30 -10.60 10.47
CA GLY A 71 -9.35 -9.72 9.94
C GLY A 71 -9.70 -8.51 10.81
#